data_AF-A0A2R4TFY0-F1
#
_entry.id   AF-A0A2R4TFY0-F1
#
_cell.length_a   1.000
_cell.length_b   1.000
_cell.length_c   1.000
_cell.angle_alpha   90.00
_cell.angle_beta   90.00
_cell.angle_gamma   90.00
#
_symmetry.space_group_name_H-M   'P 1'
#
loop_
_entity.id
_entity.type
_entity.pdbx_description
1 polymer ?
#
loop_
_entity_poly.entity_id
_entity_poly.type
_entity_poly.pdbx_seq_one_letter_code
_entity_poly.pdbx_strand_id
1 'polypeptide(L)'
;MANIWIMRNCDDVAKYGEKRSTLVRADALSYVRASVGSKVVAADVASQEVVTLVDEQDGAHQGRPSLPPNFHIALLARINELRKWVQGEDDEDRFVVAEVRDGKWVWGTYKLSELPQD
;
A
#
# COMPACT_ATOMS: atom_id res chain seq x y z
N MET A 1 15.71 -14.29 2.59
CA MET A 1 14.83 -13.49 3.46
C MET A 1 13.95 -12.65 2.58
N ALA A 2 12.66 -12.99 2.55
CA ALA A 2 11.67 -12.28 1.75
C ALA A 2 11.54 -10.81 2.18
N ASN A 3 11.04 -9.98 1.28
CA ASN A 3 10.74 -8.59 1.53
C ASN A 3 9.24 -8.37 1.62
N ILE A 4 8.85 -7.26 2.25
CA ILE A 4 7.47 -6.78 2.24
C ILE A 4 7.45 -5.50 1.44
N TRP A 5 6.67 -5.49 0.37
CA TRP A 5 6.46 -4.37 -0.51
C TRP A 5 5.06 -3.80 -0.31
N ILE A 6 4.93 -2.47 -0.37
CA ILE A 6 3.66 -1.76 -0.38
C ILE A 6 3.50 -1.22 -1.79
N MET A 7 2.44 -1.64 -2.47
CA MET A 7 2.17 -1.29 -3.85
C MET A 7 0.93 -0.40 -3.93
N ARG A 8 1.07 0.71 -4.64
CA ARG A 8 -0.04 1.57 -5.05
C ARG A 8 -0.11 1.59 -6.56
N ASN A 9 -1.25 1.21 -7.12
CA ASN A 9 -1.53 1.39 -8.54
C ASN A 9 -2.29 2.70 -8.70
N CYS A 10 -1.68 3.68 -9.35
CA CYS A 10 -2.31 4.96 -9.65
C CYS A 10 -2.80 4.93 -11.10
N ASP A 11 -4.11 4.95 -11.29
CA ASP A 11 -4.71 5.47 -12.51
C ASP A 11 -4.70 7.01 -12.44
N ASP A 12 -3.50 7.61 -12.47
CA ASP A 12 -3.36 9.07 -12.48
C ASP A 12 -3.67 9.60 -13.89
N VAL A 13 -4.95 9.61 -14.23
CA VAL A 13 -5.45 10.17 -15.50
C VAL A 13 -5.23 11.69 -15.56
N ALA A 14 -4.88 12.34 -14.44
CA ALA A 14 -5.03 13.78 -14.28
C ALA A 14 -3.88 14.64 -14.83
N LYS A 15 -2.70 14.09 -15.19
CA LYS A 15 -1.60 14.93 -15.69
C LYS A 15 -0.92 14.51 -17.00
N TYR A 16 -0.82 13.22 -17.32
CA TYR A 16 -0.12 12.80 -18.56
C TYR A 16 -0.67 11.52 -19.21
N GLY A 17 -1.80 10.96 -18.75
CA GLY A 17 -2.35 9.71 -19.30
C GLY A 17 -1.50 8.47 -19.04
N GLU A 18 -0.43 8.59 -18.25
CA GLU A 18 0.43 7.48 -17.86
C GLU A 18 -0.09 6.85 -16.57
N LYS A 19 -0.41 5.56 -16.64
CA LYS A 19 -0.59 4.75 -15.43
C LYS A 19 0.75 4.67 -14.71
N ARG A 20 0.75 4.94 -13.40
CA ARG A 20 1.95 4.85 -12.58
C ARG A 20 1.70 3.90 -11.43
N SER A 21 2.57 2.93 -11.26
CA SER A 21 2.64 2.15 -10.03
C SER A 21 3.76 2.70 -9.15
N THR A 22 3.55 2.62 -7.84
CA THR A 22 4.59 2.93 -6.87
C THR A 22 4.77 1.73 -5.96
N LEU A 23 6.02 1.32 -5.79
CA LEU A 23 6.40 0.20 -4.96
C LEU A 23 7.39 0.68 -3.90
N VAL A 24 7.05 0.50 -2.63
CA VAL A 24 7.88 0.94 -1.50
C VAL A 24 8.18 -0.25 -0.60
N ARG A 25 9.45 -0.42 -0.22
CA ARG A 25 9.85 -1.50 0.69
C ARG A 25 9.52 -1.12 2.14
N ALA A 26 8.87 -2.01 2.87
CA ALA A 26 8.32 -1.71 4.20
C ALA A 26 9.37 -1.50 5.30
N ASP A 27 10.60 -1.99 5.10
CA ASP A 27 11.75 -1.77 5.98
C ASP A 27 12.46 -0.43 5.72
N ALA A 28 12.26 0.17 4.53
CA ALA A 28 12.81 1.48 4.17
C ALA A 28 11.97 2.66 4.70
N LEU A 29 10.78 2.40 5.26
CA LEU A 29 9.90 3.44 5.78
C LEU A 29 10.46 4.06 7.06
N SER A 30 10.66 5.38 7.06
CA SER A 30 11.07 6.15 8.24
C SER A 30 9.89 6.70 9.05
N TYR A 31 8.83 7.14 8.35
CA TYR A 31 7.59 7.57 8.98
C TYR A 31 6.39 7.35 8.07
N VAL A 32 5.22 7.23 8.68
CA VAL A 32 3.92 7.12 8.01
C VAL A 32 3.00 8.22 8.56
N ARG A 33 2.32 8.94 7.68
CA ARG A 33 1.33 9.97 8.03
C ARG A 33 0.04 9.72 7.26
N ALA A 34 -1.09 10.00 7.89
CA ALA A 34 -2.37 10.02 7.21
C ALA A 34 -3.05 11.38 7.31
N SER A 35 -3.76 11.73 6.26
CA SER A 35 -4.85 12.70 6.34
C SER A 35 -6.14 11.90 6.49
N VAL A 36 -6.83 12.07 7.61
CA VAL A 36 -8.05 11.31 7.92
C VAL A 36 -9.04 11.43 6.77
N GLY A 37 -9.57 10.28 6.31
CA GLY A 37 -10.53 10.21 5.21
C GLY A 37 -9.94 10.20 3.81
N SER A 38 -8.73 10.75 3.58
CA SER A 38 -8.26 11.09 2.23
C SER A 38 -7.05 10.30 1.75
N LYS A 39 -5.95 10.25 2.51
CA LYS A 39 -4.73 9.59 2.04
C LYS A 39 -3.81 9.08 3.14
N VAL A 40 -3.04 8.06 2.82
CA VAL A 40 -1.87 7.63 3.59
C VAL A 40 -0.62 7.88 2.78
N VAL A 41 0.34 8.55 3.39
CA VAL A 41 1.66 8.83 2.80
C VAL A 41 2.74 8.26 3.71
N ALA A 42 3.87 7.91 3.14
CA ALA A 42 5.07 7.54 3.88
C ALA A 42 6.29 8.22 3.29
N ALA A 43 7.38 8.25 4.05
CA ALA A 43 8.67 8.64 3.50
C ALA A 43 9.72 7.57 3.74
N ASP A 44 10.67 7.53 2.82
CA ASP A 44 11.87 6.70 2.92
C ASP A 44 12.85 7.33 3.94
N VAL A 45 13.61 6.48 4.65
CA VAL A 45 14.73 6.87 5.53
C VAL A 45 15.84 7.58 4.76
N ALA A 46 16.16 7.15 3.55
CA ALA A 46 17.31 7.59 2.77
C ALA A 46 17.02 8.88 1.97
N SER A 47 15.86 8.97 1.30
CA SER A 47 15.56 10.08 0.40
C SER A 47 14.73 11.20 1.04
N GLN A 48 14.06 10.92 2.17
CA GLN A 48 13.00 11.77 2.73
C GLN A 48 11.89 12.14 1.74
N GLU A 49 11.82 11.43 0.60
CA GLU A 49 10.79 11.64 -0.40
C GLU A 49 9.45 11.17 0.16
N VAL A 50 8.43 12.03 0.08
CA VAL A 50 7.08 11.70 0.54
C VAL A 50 6.32 11.02 -0.58
N VAL A 51 6.01 9.75 -0.37
CA VAL A 51 5.30 8.90 -1.31
C VAL A 51 3.88 8.64 -0.81
N THR A 52 2.88 8.82 -1.68
CA THR A 52 1.50 8.42 -1.37
C THR A 52 1.37 6.91 -1.52
N LEU A 53 0.94 6.24 -0.44
CA LEU A 53 0.71 4.79 -0.40
C LEU A 53 -0.72 4.40 -0.75
N VAL A 54 -1.67 5.29 -0.47
CA VAL A 54 -3.06 5.19 -0.92
C VAL A 54 -3.70 6.57 -0.87
N ASP A 55 -4.55 6.83 -1.85
CA ASP A 55 -5.46 7.96 -1.90
C ASP A 55 -6.90 7.43 -2.00
N GLU A 56 -7.88 8.16 -1.44
CA GLU A 56 -9.30 7.81 -1.55
C GLU A 56 -9.74 7.69 -3.02
N GLN A 57 -9.06 8.43 -3.91
CA GLN A 57 -9.26 8.38 -5.36
C GLN A 57 -8.77 7.07 -6.00
N ASP A 58 -7.89 6.29 -5.35
CA ASP A 58 -7.46 5.00 -5.88
C ASP A 58 -8.61 3.98 -5.91
N GLY A 59 -9.66 4.22 -5.12
CA GLY A 59 -10.90 3.43 -5.14
C GLY A 59 -11.89 3.92 -6.20
N ALA A 60 -11.56 4.93 -7.02
CA ALA A 60 -12.52 5.72 -7.77
C ALA A 60 -13.05 5.02 -9.02
N HIS A 61 -14.12 4.25 -8.85
CA HIS A 61 -15.27 4.29 -9.75
C HIS A 61 -16.50 4.55 -8.87
N GLN A 62 -16.99 5.81 -8.88
CA GLN A 62 -18.21 6.37 -8.25
C GLN A 62 -18.82 5.62 -7.04
N GLY A 63 -18.78 6.24 -5.85
CA GLY A 63 -19.66 5.89 -4.71
C GLY A 63 -19.06 5.01 -3.60
N ARG A 64 -17.74 4.93 -3.45
CA ARG A 64 -17.06 4.11 -2.43
C ARG A 64 -16.63 4.93 -1.20
N PRO A 65 -16.44 4.29 -0.01
CA PRO A 65 -16.24 5.00 1.25
C PRO A 65 -14.90 5.73 1.31
N SER A 66 -14.84 6.83 2.08
CA SER A 66 -13.58 7.46 2.49
C SER A 66 -12.67 6.48 3.22
N LEU A 67 -11.37 6.77 3.26
CA LEU A 67 -10.42 5.95 4.01
C LEU A 67 -10.78 5.94 5.52
N PRO A 68 -10.75 4.78 6.18
CA PRO A 68 -10.98 4.70 7.62
C PRO A 68 -9.99 5.59 8.42
N PRO A 69 -10.40 6.19 9.55
CA PRO A 69 -9.54 7.09 10.34
C PRO A 69 -8.18 6.48 10.75
N ASN A 70 -8.14 5.17 10.97
CA ASN A 70 -6.95 4.44 11.42
C ASN A 70 -6.33 3.57 10.32
N PHE A 71 -6.55 3.88 9.04
CA PHE A 71 -6.11 3.01 7.94
C PHE A 71 -4.57 2.87 7.88
N HIS A 72 -3.82 3.91 8.24
CA HIS A 72 -2.36 3.86 8.40
C HIS A 72 -1.91 2.96 9.57
N ILE A 73 -2.68 2.92 10.66
CA ILE A 73 -2.40 1.99 11.78
C ILE A 73 -2.65 0.54 11.33
N ALA A 74 -3.73 0.31 10.55
CA ALA A 74 -4.00 -1.00 9.97
C ALA A 74 -2.87 -1.47 9.03
N LEU A 75 -2.25 -0.56 8.27
CA LEU A 75 -1.07 -0.86 7.48
C LEU A 75 0.10 -1.33 8.36
N LEU A 76 0.41 -0.59 9.42
CA LEU A 76 1.50 -0.94 10.35
C LEU A 76 1.25 -2.29 11.04
N ALA A 77 0.01 -2.54 11.47
CA ALA A 77 -0.38 -3.83 12.02
C ALA A 77 -0.16 -4.96 11.01
N ARG A 78 -0.58 -4.76 9.76
CA ARG A 78 -0.38 -5.73 8.68
C ARG A 78 1.09 -6.00 8.39
N ILE A 79 1.93 -4.96 8.31
CA ILE A 79 3.37 -5.12 8.13
C ILE A 79 3.98 -5.93 9.29
N ASN A 80 3.56 -5.66 10.52
CA ASN A 80 4.05 -6.41 11.69
C ASN A 80 3.63 -7.88 11.67
N GLU A 81 2.43 -8.20 11.21
CA GLU A 81 2.00 -9.58 10.97
C GLU A 81 2.93 -10.25 9.94
N LEU A 82 3.13 -9.62 8.78
CA LEU A 82 3.94 -10.17 7.70
C LEU A 82 5.42 -10.37 8.08
N ARG A 83 5.98 -9.49 8.91
CA ARG A 83 7.36 -9.66 9.41
C ARG A 83 7.56 -10.97 10.15
N LYS A 84 6.54 -11.46 10.87
CA LYS A 84 6.60 -12.77 11.55
C LYS A 84 6.62 -13.93 10.56
N TRP A 85 5.94 -13.79 9.42
CA TRP A 85 5.90 -14.82 8.37
C TRP A 85 7.20 -14.88 7.57
N VAL A 86 7.74 -13.72 7.22
CA VAL A 86 8.97 -13.54 6.43
C VAL A 86 10.24 -14.00 7.17
N GLN A 87 10.17 -14.14 8.49
CA GLN A 87 11.22 -14.76 9.30
C GLN A 87 11.22 -16.29 9.25
N GLY A 88 10.19 -16.91 8.65
CA GLY A 88 10.13 -18.36 8.41
C GLY A 88 10.95 -18.81 7.19
N GLU A 89 10.78 -20.06 6.78
CA GLU A 89 11.49 -20.66 5.63
C GLU A 89 10.93 -20.24 4.25
N ASP A 90 9.96 -19.32 4.20
CA ASP A 90 9.38 -18.82 2.96
C ASP A 90 10.18 -17.62 2.44
N ASP A 91 10.87 -17.81 1.31
CA ASP A 91 11.67 -16.79 0.63
C ASP A 91 10.87 -15.93 -0.37
N GLU A 92 9.55 -16.14 -0.50
CA GLU A 92 8.74 -15.36 -1.44
C GLU A 92 8.29 -14.01 -0.86
N ASP A 93 8.64 -12.94 -1.57
CA ASP A 93 8.23 -11.56 -1.26
C ASP A 93 6.70 -11.42 -1.10
N ARG A 94 6.29 -10.54 -0.17
CA ARG A 94 4.89 -10.21 0.10
C ARG A 94 4.56 -8.80 -0.33
N PHE A 95 3.39 -8.63 -0.93
CA PHE A 95 2.90 -7.36 -1.44
C PHE A 95 1.66 -6.95 -0.67
N VAL A 96 1.63 -5.70 -0.22
CA VAL A 96 0.53 -5.08 0.49
C VAL A 96 -0.10 -4.04 -0.41
N VAL A 97 -1.39 -4.17 -0.67
CA VAL A 97 -2.14 -3.30 -1.58
C VAL A 97 -3.35 -2.74 -0.85
N ALA A 98 -3.59 -1.44 -0.97
CA ALA A 98 -4.86 -0.85 -0.54
C ALA A 98 -5.92 -1.14 -1.58
N GLU A 99 -7.05 -1.69 -1.15
CA GLU A 99 -8.16 -2.01 -2.03
C GLU A 99 -9.48 -1.98 -1.28
N VAL A 100 -10.58 -1.94 -2.05
CA VAL A 100 -11.93 -2.04 -1.50
C VAL A 100 -12.46 -3.46 -1.73
N ARG A 101 -12.58 -4.22 -0.63
CA ARG A 101 -13.23 -5.55 -0.60
C ARG A 101 -14.52 -5.44 0.20
N ASP A 102 -15.61 -5.98 -0.35
CA ASP A 102 -16.95 -5.95 0.28
C ASP A 102 -17.37 -4.55 0.76
N GLY A 103 -17.06 -3.53 -0.04
CA GLY A 103 -17.39 -2.14 0.26
C GLY A 103 -16.58 -1.52 1.40
N LYS A 104 -15.48 -2.13 1.84
CA LYS A 104 -14.58 -1.60 2.87
C LYS A 104 -13.15 -1.56 2.39
N TRP A 105 -12.44 -0.50 2.79
CA TRP A 105 -11.00 -0.41 2.59
C TRP A 105 -10.28 -1.44 3.45
N VAL A 106 -9.40 -2.21 2.81
CA VAL A 106 -8.53 -3.19 3.45
C VAL A 106 -7.12 -3.10 2.88
N TRP A 107 -6.15 -3.55 3.68
CA TRP A 107 -4.80 -3.86 3.20
C TRP A 107 -4.73 -5.33 2.82
N GLY A 108 -4.92 -5.61 1.55
CA GLY A 108 -4.73 -6.94 0.96
C GLY A 108 -3.27 -7.35 1.02
N THR A 109 -3.03 -8.65 1.18
CA THR A 109 -1.70 -9.25 1.08
C THR A 109 -1.70 -10.25 -0.05
N TYR A 110 -0.65 -10.19 -0.86
CA TYR A 110 -0.44 -11.08 -2.00
C TYR A 110 1.00 -11.57 -2.04
N LYS A 111 1.21 -12.73 -2.63
CA LYS A 111 2.49 -13.18 -3.17
C LYS A 111 2.72 -12.56 -4.54
N LEU A 112 3.96 -12.53 -5.01
CA LEU A 112 4.26 -12.05 -6.37
C LEU A 112 3.48 -12.86 -7.43
N SER A 113 3.39 -14.18 -7.23
CA SER A 113 2.67 -15.12 -8.08
C SER A 113 1.15 -14.89 -8.15
N GLU A 114 0.58 -14.13 -7.21
CA GLU A 114 -0.85 -13.82 -7.14
C GLU A 114 -1.19 -12.45 -7.75
N LEU A 115 -0.18 -11.62 -8.04
CA LEU A 115 -0.39 -10.29 -8.62
C LEU A 115 -0.60 -10.39 -10.15
N PRO A 116 -1.53 -9.61 -10.72
CA PRO A 116 -1.68 -9.48 -12.17
C PRO A 116 -0.36 -9.05 -12.82
N GLN A 117 0.06 -9.74 -13.88
CA GLN A 117 1.32 -9.47 -14.60
C GLN A 117 1.10 -8.79 -15.96
N ASP A 118 -0.15 -8.50 -16.33
CA ASP A 118 -0.58 -8.03 -17.65
C ASP A 118 -0.97 -6.54 -17.65
#